data_AF-M5G1J4-F1
#
_entry.id   AF-M5G1J4-F1
#
_cell.length_a   1.000
_cell.length_b   1.000
_cell.length_c   1.000
_cell.angle_alpha   90.00
_cell.angle_beta   90.00
_cell.angle_gamma   90.00
#
_symmetry.space_group_name_H-M   'P 1'
#
loop_
_entity.id
_entity.type
_entity.pdbx_description
1 polymer ?
#
loop_
_entity_poly.entity_id
_entity_poly.type
_entity_poly.pdbx_seq_one_letter_code
_entity_poly.pdbx_strand_id
1 'polypeptide(L)'
;MDVCGSDTTADLDVHIATPVKILHTFLLGIVKYLWSALIEHLEVKATQVPDRPTHPLDTGGVALLEMRLVSLHKSGWNVPKINTAYMIQHHWQLVGKHFKTLAQCMPFIIEDIVALQMLEAWVLVGMTGVMLWSYDVVNKVEFELQMMMTMLIHAVARIDPIKMISKMKLHIAMHTMDDFKQLEPVVLYSTEWYKLFNFVF
;
A
#
# COMPACT_ATOMS: atom_id res chain seq x y z
N MET A 1 -2.74 -56.19 21.63
CA MET A 1 -3.81 -55.42 20.97
C MET A 1 -3.50 -53.96 21.25
N ASP A 2 -2.66 -53.38 20.40
CA ASP A 2 -2.19 -52.01 20.52
C ASP A 2 -3.27 -51.05 20.03
N VAL A 3 -3.73 -50.17 20.92
CA VAL A 3 -4.55 -49.01 20.55
C VAL A 3 -3.56 -47.90 20.24
N CYS A 4 -3.21 -47.78 18.96
CA CYS A 4 -2.44 -46.66 18.43
C CYS A 4 -3.28 -45.38 18.58
N GLY A 5 -2.74 -44.39 19.28
CA GLY A 5 -3.32 -43.07 19.39
C GLY A 5 -3.47 -42.45 18.00
N SER A 6 -4.67 -41.98 17.68
CA SER A 6 -4.91 -41.19 16.48
C SER A 6 -4.23 -39.83 16.67
N ASP A 7 -3.07 -39.66 16.05
CA ASP A 7 -2.40 -38.37 15.86
C ASP A 7 -3.35 -37.40 15.14
N THR A 8 -4.01 -36.51 15.90
CA THR A 8 -4.85 -35.42 15.38
C THR A 8 -4.04 -34.23 14.85
N THR A 9 -2.74 -34.37 14.60
CA THR A 9 -1.87 -33.27 14.13
C THR A 9 -1.57 -33.32 12.62
N ALA A 10 -2.03 -34.35 11.92
CA ALA A 10 -1.80 -34.52 10.49
C ALA A 10 -2.93 -33.91 9.64
N ASP A 11 -3.06 -32.58 9.62
CA ASP A 11 -3.51 -31.83 8.42
C ASP A 11 -3.41 -30.28 8.57
N LEU A 12 -2.37 -29.74 9.22
CA LEU A 12 -2.16 -28.29 9.19
C LEU A 12 -1.21 -27.95 8.04
N ASP A 13 -1.76 -27.63 6.86
CA ASP A 13 -0.98 -26.98 5.81
C ASP A 13 -0.70 -25.53 6.22
N VAL A 14 0.53 -25.30 6.68
CA VAL A 14 0.99 -23.98 7.14
C VAL A 14 0.90 -22.93 6.04
N HIS A 15 1.03 -23.32 4.76
CA HIS A 15 0.94 -22.38 3.65
C HIS A 15 -0.49 -21.88 3.42
N ILE A 16 -1.49 -22.76 3.59
CA ILE A 16 -2.92 -22.41 3.53
C ILE A 16 -3.34 -21.66 4.81
N ALA A 17 -2.75 -22.01 5.95
CA ALA A 17 -3.10 -21.41 7.25
C ALA A 17 -2.55 -19.99 7.46
N THR A 18 -1.68 -19.47 6.57
CA THR A 18 -1.11 -18.12 6.67
C THR A 18 -1.41 -17.25 5.45
N PRO A 19 -2.64 -16.76 5.30
CA PRO A 19 -2.99 -15.94 4.15
C PRO A 19 -2.25 -14.60 4.13
N VAL A 20 -2.11 -14.05 2.92
CA VAL A 20 -1.52 -12.76 2.60
C VAL A 20 -2.24 -11.65 3.37
N LYS A 21 -1.49 -11.02 4.28
CA LYS A 21 -1.99 -9.90 5.08
C LYS A 21 -1.89 -8.60 4.28
N ILE A 22 -2.99 -8.15 3.66
CA ILE A 22 -3.03 -6.93 2.82
C ILE A 22 -2.53 -5.67 3.52
N LEU A 23 -2.81 -5.48 4.82
CA LEU A 23 -2.20 -4.38 5.57
C LEU A 23 -0.67 -4.40 5.47
N HIS A 24 -0.07 -5.60 5.51
CA HIS A 24 1.37 -5.73 5.47
C HIS A 24 1.96 -5.73 4.05
N THR A 25 1.28 -6.33 3.08
CA THR A 25 1.77 -6.49 1.70
C THR A 25 1.38 -5.34 0.80
N PHE A 26 0.14 -4.84 0.90
CA PHE A 26 -0.35 -3.70 0.13
C PHE A 26 0.02 -2.38 0.81
N LEU A 27 -0.51 -2.07 2.00
CA LEU A 27 -0.30 -0.76 2.64
C LEU A 27 1.14 -0.56 3.14
N LEU A 28 1.64 -1.46 4.00
CA LEU A 28 3.00 -1.40 4.55
C LEU A 28 4.05 -2.04 3.62
N GLY A 29 3.66 -2.44 2.42
CA GLY A 29 4.53 -2.96 1.36
C GLY A 29 4.47 -2.02 0.16
N ILE A 30 3.63 -2.34 -0.83
CA ILE A 30 3.50 -1.60 -2.09
C ILE A 30 3.36 -0.08 -1.87
N VAL A 31 2.34 0.36 -1.12
CA VAL A 31 2.06 1.79 -0.94
C VAL A 31 3.21 2.48 -0.19
N LYS A 32 3.77 1.82 0.83
CA LYS A 32 4.95 2.33 1.55
C LYS A 32 6.16 2.50 0.62
N TYR A 33 6.45 1.53 -0.24
CA TYR A 33 7.61 1.61 -1.14
C TYR A 33 7.41 2.67 -2.21
N LEU A 34 6.21 2.77 -2.76
CA LEU A 34 5.86 3.80 -3.73
C LEU A 34 5.91 5.21 -3.12
N TRP A 35 5.46 5.35 -1.86
CA TRP A 35 5.60 6.58 -1.10
C TRP A 35 7.06 6.99 -0.91
N SER A 36 7.93 6.05 -0.52
CA SER A 36 9.36 6.32 -0.38
C SER A 36 9.98 6.78 -1.71
N ALA A 37 9.70 6.06 -2.81
CA ALA A 37 10.20 6.43 -4.13
C ALA A 37 9.69 7.80 -4.59
N LEU A 38 8.44 8.15 -4.24
CA LEU A 38 7.89 9.47 -4.52
C LEU A 38 8.63 10.57 -3.76
N ILE A 39 8.81 10.42 -2.44
CA ILE A 39 9.51 11.45 -1.65
C ILE A 39 10.94 11.64 -2.15
N GLU A 40 11.67 10.54 -2.36
CA GLU A 40 13.02 10.57 -2.95
C GLU A 40 13.02 11.31 -4.31
N HIS A 41 12.06 11.04 -5.20
CA HIS A 41 11.93 11.73 -6.49
C HIS A 41 11.71 13.23 -6.33
N LEU A 42 10.87 13.64 -5.38
CA LEU A 42 10.54 15.05 -5.15
C LEU A 42 11.69 15.81 -4.46
N GLU A 43 12.48 15.15 -3.62
CA GLU A 43 13.68 15.71 -2.97
C GLU A 43 14.84 15.87 -3.95
N VAL A 44 15.09 14.89 -4.82
CA VAL A 44 16.14 14.97 -5.85
C VAL A 44 15.89 16.14 -6.81
N LYS A 45 14.64 16.38 -7.22
CA LYS A 45 14.32 17.55 -8.06
C LYS A 45 14.55 18.89 -7.37
N ALA A 46 14.38 18.97 -6.04
CA ALA A 46 14.61 20.20 -5.29
C ALA A 46 16.10 20.55 -5.17
N THR A 47 16.99 19.55 -5.13
CA THR A 47 18.44 19.72 -4.96
C THR A 47 19.19 20.14 -6.24
N GLN A 48 18.54 20.15 -7.40
CA GLN A 48 19.13 20.57 -8.68
C GLN A 48 19.19 22.10 -8.88
N VAL A 49 18.80 22.92 -7.89
CA VAL A 49 18.85 24.40 -7.96
C VAL A 49 20.06 24.92 -7.16
N PRO A 50 21.11 25.48 -7.79
CA PRO A 50 22.28 26.00 -7.08
C PRO A 50 21.96 27.26 -6.25
N ASP A 51 22.65 27.44 -5.12
CA ASP A 51 22.70 28.66 -4.26
C ASP A 51 21.49 29.03 -3.39
N ARG A 52 20.65 28.07 -2.97
CA ARG A 52 19.60 28.33 -1.97
C ARG A 52 19.97 27.81 -0.57
N PRO A 53 19.87 28.62 0.50
CA PRO A 53 20.02 28.12 1.86
C PRO A 53 18.90 27.11 2.19
N THR A 54 19.28 25.92 2.64
CA THR A 54 18.36 24.80 2.92
C THR A 54 17.55 25.05 4.18
N HIS A 55 16.27 25.41 4.02
CA HIS A 55 15.25 25.29 5.08
C HIS A 55 14.50 23.95 4.91
N PRO A 56 14.02 23.26 5.97
CA PRO A 56 13.36 21.94 5.88
C PRO A 56 12.12 21.83 4.97
N LEU A 57 11.68 22.94 4.36
CA LEU A 57 10.46 23.07 3.56
C LEU A 57 10.70 23.75 2.19
N ASP A 58 11.96 23.88 1.72
CA ASP A 58 12.30 24.63 0.49
C ASP A 58 12.99 23.76 -0.57
N THR A 59 12.52 23.60 -1.82
CA THR A 59 11.17 23.79 -2.40
C THR A 59 11.15 23.14 -3.79
N GLY A 60 10.03 22.52 -4.12
CA GLY A 60 9.71 22.09 -5.47
C GLY A 60 8.53 21.12 -5.39
N GLY A 61 8.85 19.84 -5.25
CA GLY A 61 7.84 18.78 -5.18
C GLY A 61 7.22 18.56 -3.80
N VAL A 62 8.02 18.46 -2.74
CA VAL A 62 7.54 18.05 -1.39
C VAL A 62 6.66 19.12 -0.75
N ALA A 63 7.04 20.40 -0.84
CA ALA A 63 6.23 21.50 -0.32
C ALA A 63 4.89 21.65 -1.06
N LEU A 64 4.88 21.43 -2.38
CA LEU A 64 3.66 21.44 -3.19
C LEU A 64 2.76 20.25 -2.86
N LEU A 65 3.36 19.06 -2.66
CA LEU A 65 2.67 17.87 -2.16
C LEU A 65 2.00 18.15 -0.81
N GLU A 66 2.73 18.75 0.15
CA GLU A 66 2.19 19.11 1.46
C GLU A 66 1.03 20.10 1.36
N MET A 67 1.21 21.19 0.60
CA MET A 67 0.18 22.20 0.41
C MET A 67 -1.10 21.61 -0.19
N ARG A 68 -0.97 20.73 -1.19
CA ARG A 68 -2.12 20.06 -1.80
C ARG A 68 -2.78 19.08 -0.84
N LEU A 69 -2.01 18.30 -0.08
CA LEU A 69 -2.54 17.43 0.97
C LEU A 69 -3.33 18.22 2.03
N VAL A 70 -2.85 19.39 2.44
CA VAL A 70 -3.54 20.28 3.39
C VAL A 70 -4.85 20.81 2.80
N SER A 71 -4.83 21.13 1.51
CA SER A 71 -5.93 21.77 0.78
C SER A 71 -7.04 20.81 0.35
N LEU A 72 -6.84 19.50 0.51
CA LEU A 72 -7.86 18.51 0.17
C LEU A 72 -9.16 18.77 0.94
N HIS A 73 -10.25 18.84 0.19
CA HIS A 73 -11.59 18.89 0.78
C HIS A 73 -11.93 17.53 1.40
N LYS A 74 -12.28 17.54 2.69
CA LYS A 74 -12.46 16.31 3.49
C LYS A 74 -13.90 15.81 3.53
N SER A 75 -14.84 16.52 2.90
CA SER A 75 -16.24 16.09 2.90
C SER A 75 -16.41 14.78 2.13
N GLY A 76 -17.21 13.87 2.68
CA GLY A 76 -17.43 12.53 2.11
C GLY A 76 -16.30 11.54 2.39
N TRP A 77 -15.23 11.96 3.07
CA TRP A 77 -14.06 11.11 3.33
C TRP A 77 -14.08 10.57 4.76
N ASN A 78 -14.30 9.25 4.89
CA ASN A 78 -14.29 8.57 6.19
C ASN A 78 -12.85 8.25 6.63
N VAL A 79 -12.02 9.28 6.76
CA VAL A 79 -10.61 9.16 7.16
C VAL A 79 -10.35 9.92 8.48
N PRO A 80 -9.45 9.42 9.35
CA PRO A 80 -9.02 10.16 10.53
C PRO A 80 -8.45 11.53 10.16
N LYS A 81 -8.39 12.45 11.14
CA LYS A 81 -7.74 13.76 10.95
C LYS A 81 -6.35 13.58 10.35
N ILE A 82 -6.17 14.10 9.14
CA ILE A 82 -4.91 14.04 8.40
C ILE A 82 -3.99 15.13 8.97
N ASN A 83 -2.90 14.70 9.61
CA ASN A 83 -1.81 15.58 10.02
C ASN A 83 -0.72 15.52 8.94
N THR A 84 -0.86 16.38 7.94
CA THR A 84 0.02 16.44 6.76
C THR A 84 1.45 16.82 7.15
N ALA A 85 1.60 17.81 8.04
CA ALA A 85 2.91 18.23 8.54
C ALA A 85 3.65 17.06 9.19
N TYR A 86 2.97 16.27 10.04
CA TYR A 86 3.55 15.05 10.60
C TYR A 86 3.90 14.03 9.50
N MET A 87 3.02 13.82 8.52
CA MET A 87 3.26 12.84 7.46
C MET A 87 4.47 13.19 6.59
N ILE A 88 4.72 14.47 6.35
CA ILE A 88 5.88 14.95 5.58
C ILE A 88 7.14 14.94 6.44
N GLN A 89 7.07 15.47 7.67
CA GLN A 89 8.20 15.51 8.61
C GLN A 89 8.71 14.11 8.97
N HIS A 90 7.80 13.15 9.15
CA HIS A 90 8.09 11.78 9.55
C HIS A 90 7.77 10.77 8.44
N HIS A 91 8.05 11.12 7.19
CA HIS A 91 7.67 10.34 6.01
C HIS A 91 8.21 8.89 5.99
N TRP A 92 9.24 8.58 6.76
CA TRP A 92 9.77 7.21 6.94
C TRP A 92 9.03 6.35 7.99
N GLN A 93 8.30 7.00 8.90
CA GLN A 93 7.70 6.39 10.11
C GLN A 93 6.17 6.24 10.00
N LEU A 94 5.62 6.36 8.79
CA LEU A 94 4.18 6.26 8.58
C LEU A 94 3.65 4.84 8.87
N VAL A 95 2.39 4.79 9.32
CA VAL A 95 1.66 3.59 9.69
C VAL A 95 0.50 3.34 8.72
N GLY A 96 -0.16 2.18 8.85
CA GLY A 96 -1.21 1.73 7.92
C GLY A 96 -2.30 2.76 7.63
N LYS A 97 -2.79 3.50 8.63
CA LYS A 97 -3.81 4.54 8.45
C LYS A 97 -3.34 5.71 7.55
N HIS A 98 -2.07 6.08 7.62
CA HIS A 98 -1.50 7.12 6.77
C HIS A 98 -1.40 6.61 5.33
N PHE A 99 -0.91 5.38 5.13
CA PHE A 99 -0.83 4.78 3.79
C PHE A 99 -2.20 4.52 3.16
N LYS A 100 -3.22 4.16 3.96
CA LYS A 100 -4.60 4.04 3.48
C LYS A 100 -5.14 5.38 2.97
N THR A 101 -4.86 6.46 3.69
CA THR A 101 -5.22 7.82 3.27
C THR A 101 -4.51 8.18 1.96
N LEU A 102 -3.19 7.97 1.88
CA LEU A 102 -2.40 8.25 0.68
C LEU A 102 -2.91 7.45 -0.53
N ALA A 103 -3.16 6.15 -0.38
CA ALA A 103 -3.67 5.31 -1.45
C ALA A 103 -4.97 5.83 -2.09
N GLN A 104 -5.78 6.56 -1.32
CA GLN A 104 -7.07 7.09 -1.78
C GLN A 104 -6.98 8.43 -2.51
N CYS A 105 -5.98 9.26 -2.20
CA CYS A 105 -5.93 10.64 -2.73
C CYS A 105 -4.77 10.95 -3.65
N MET A 106 -3.68 10.18 -3.58
CA MET A 106 -2.41 10.59 -4.21
C MET A 106 -2.49 10.91 -5.71
N PRO A 107 -3.27 10.20 -6.56
CA PRO A 107 -3.40 10.57 -7.97
C PRO A 107 -3.80 12.03 -8.21
N PHE A 108 -4.71 12.57 -7.40
CA PHE A 108 -5.19 13.96 -7.51
C PHE A 108 -4.18 14.99 -6.99
N ILE A 109 -3.22 14.55 -6.19
CA ILE A 109 -2.25 15.43 -5.53
C ILE A 109 -1.00 15.57 -6.40
N ILE A 110 -0.62 14.52 -7.12
CA ILE A 110 0.69 14.46 -7.79
C ILE A 110 0.64 14.62 -9.31
N GLU A 111 -0.56 14.75 -9.90
CA GLU A 111 -0.81 14.63 -11.35
C GLU A 111 0.15 15.40 -12.28
N ASP A 112 0.59 16.59 -11.89
CA ASP A 112 1.43 17.50 -12.66
C ASP A 112 2.83 17.71 -12.05
N ILE A 113 3.18 17.01 -10.96
CA ILE A 113 4.49 17.16 -10.28
C ILE A 113 5.40 15.94 -10.42
N VAL A 114 4.89 14.83 -10.98
CA VAL A 114 5.65 13.59 -11.22
C VAL A 114 5.62 13.17 -12.69
N ALA A 115 6.50 12.24 -13.06
CA ALA A 115 6.44 11.59 -14.36
C ALA A 115 5.19 10.69 -14.47
N LEU A 116 4.67 10.51 -15.69
CA LEU A 116 3.48 9.71 -15.97
C LEU A 116 3.54 8.30 -15.35
N GLN A 117 4.71 7.64 -15.37
CA GLN A 117 4.88 6.31 -14.79
C GLN A 117 4.61 6.25 -13.28
N MET A 118 5.00 7.31 -12.54
CA MET A 118 4.72 7.43 -11.11
C MET A 118 3.22 7.66 -10.87
N LEU A 119 2.60 8.52 -11.68
CA LEU A 119 1.16 8.77 -11.62
C LEU A 119 0.35 7.49 -11.91
N GLU A 120 0.71 6.75 -12.96
CA GLU A 120 0.11 5.46 -13.32
C GLU A 120 0.15 4.47 -12.16
N ALA A 121 1.30 4.35 -11.48
CA ALA A 121 1.43 3.46 -10.33
C ALA A 121 0.48 3.86 -9.19
N TRP A 122 0.36 5.15 -8.89
CA TRP A 122 -0.57 5.63 -7.86
C TRP A 122 -2.05 5.47 -8.25
N VAL A 123 -2.40 5.60 -9.53
CA VAL A 123 -3.75 5.30 -10.03
C VAL A 123 -4.05 3.82 -9.84
N LEU A 124 -3.11 2.94 -10.21
CA LEU A 124 -3.25 1.50 -10.02
C LEU A 124 -3.37 1.13 -8.53
N VAL A 125 -2.65 1.81 -7.63
CA VAL A 125 -2.84 1.67 -6.17
C VAL A 125 -4.29 1.99 -5.79
N GLY A 126 -4.84 3.12 -6.24
CA GLY A 126 -6.22 3.50 -5.93
C GLY A 126 -7.24 2.45 -6.41
N MET A 127 -7.13 2.03 -7.68
CA MET A 127 -8.03 1.03 -8.28
C MET A 127 -7.93 -0.33 -7.58
N THR A 128 -6.71 -0.80 -7.36
CA THR A 128 -6.44 -2.08 -6.69
C THR A 128 -6.92 -2.04 -5.24
N GLY A 129 -6.73 -0.93 -4.53
CA GLY A 129 -7.19 -0.74 -3.17
C GLY A 129 -8.71 -0.85 -3.03
N VAL A 130 -9.47 -0.35 -4.00
CA VAL A 130 -10.93 -0.51 -4.02
C VAL A 130 -11.32 -1.99 -4.18
N MET A 131 -10.68 -2.70 -5.12
CA MET A 131 -10.98 -4.12 -5.35
C MET A 131 -10.60 -5.01 -4.15
N LEU A 132 -9.46 -4.75 -3.51
CA LEU A 132 -9.01 -5.48 -2.33
C LEU A 132 -9.92 -5.32 -1.11
N TRP A 133 -10.61 -4.18 -0.99
CA TRP A 133 -11.53 -3.89 0.12
C TRP A 133 -13.02 -3.98 -0.24
N SER A 134 -13.35 -4.47 -1.43
CA SER A 134 -14.73 -4.72 -1.85
C SER A 134 -15.20 -6.11 -1.39
N TYR A 135 -16.48 -6.22 -1.02
CA TYR A 135 -17.09 -7.45 -0.50
C TYR A 135 -17.88 -8.23 -1.57
N ASP A 136 -18.17 -7.62 -2.71
CA ASP A 136 -19.01 -8.22 -3.74
C ASP A 136 -18.15 -8.94 -4.79
N VAL A 137 -18.07 -10.27 -4.68
CA VAL A 137 -17.19 -11.15 -5.48
C VAL A 137 -18.00 -12.00 -6.45
N VAL A 138 -19.11 -11.48 -6.98
CA VAL A 138 -19.90 -12.23 -7.98
C VAL A 138 -19.11 -12.32 -9.30
N ASN A 139 -18.27 -13.35 -9.41
CA ASN A 139 -17.60 -13.95 -10.57
C ASN A 139 -16.77 -13.07 -11.52
N LYS A 140 -16.71 -11.74 -11.37
CA LYS A 140 -15.93 -10.84 -12.24
C LYS A 140 -14.69 -10.22 -11.60
N VAL A 141 -14.62 -10.21 -10.27
CA VAL A 141 -13.54 -9.54 -9.53
C VAL A 141 -12.23 -10.33 -9.55
N GLU A 142 -12.25 -11.66 -9.69
CA GLU A 142 -11.02 -12.45 -9.58
C GLU A 142 -10.03 -12.15 -10.72
N PHE A 143 -10.47 -12.28 -11.99
CA PHE A 143 -9.62 -11.99 -13.14
C PHE A 143 -9.20 -10.51 -13.18
N GLU A 144 -10.13 -9.61 -12.87
CA GLU A 144 -9.88 -8.17 -12.82
C GLU A 144 -8.85 -7.81 -11.73
N LEU A 145 -8.98 -8.38 -10.53
CA LEU A 145 -8.04 -8.17 -9.43
C LEU A 145 -6.67 -8.78 -9.74
N GLN A 146 -6.60 -9.97 -10.34
CA GLN A 146 -5.34 -10.56 -10.77
C GLN A 146 -4.62 -9.65 -11.78
N MET A 147 -5.37 -9.17 -12.77
CA MET A 147 -4.85 -8.27 -13.78
C MET A 147 -4.38 -6.94 -13.16
N MET A 148 -5.18 -6.34 -12.28
CA MET A 148 -4.83 -5.09 -11.59
C MET A 148 -3.60 -5.24 -10.68
N MET A 149 -3.53 -6.31 -9.89
CA MET A 149 -2.37 -6.61 -9.04
C MET A 149 -1.09 -6.79 -9.87
N THR A 150 -1.19 -7.52 -10.99
CA THR A 150 -0.08 -7.73 -11.92
C THR A 150 0.37 -6.40 -12.52
N MET A 151 -0.56 -5.59 -13.04
CA MET A 151 -0.27 -4.26 -13.58
C MET A 151 0.36 -3.34 -12.55
N LEU A 152 -0.14 -3.35 -11.31
CA LEU A 152 0.41 -2.57 -10.21
C LEU A 152 1.85 -2.96 -9.91
N ILE A 153 2.14 -4.26 -9.81
CA ILE A 153 3.49 -4.75 -9.51
C ILE A 153 4.45 -4.41 -10.66
N HIS A 154 4.03 -4.54 -11.91
CA HIS A 154 4.82 -4.08 -13.06
C HIS A 154 5.04 -2.55 -13.03
N ALA A 155 4.04 -1.75 -12.65
CA ALA A 155 4.19 -0.30 -12.54
C ALA A 155 5.20 0.08 -11.43
N VAL A 156 5.14 -0.58 -10.27
CA VAL A 156 6.11 -0.38 -9.18
C VAL A 156 7.51 -0.82 -9.61
N ALA A 157 7.64 -1.94 -10.33
CA ALA A 157 8.93 -2.42 -10.84
C ALA A 157 9.56 -1.47 -11.87
N ARG A 158 8.76 -0.75 -12.67
CA ARG A 158 9.25 0.30 -13.59
C ARG A 158 9.86 1.49 -12.84
N ILE A 159 9.35 1.80 -11.65
CA ILE A 159 9.81 2.92 -10.81
C ILE A 159 11.07 2.54 -10.04
N ASP A 160 11.06 1.39 -9.37
CA ASP A 160 12.19 0.89 -8.59
C ASP A 160 12.30 -0.64 -8.70
N PRO A 161 13.04 -1.14 -9.71
CA PRO A 161 13.21 -2.57 -9.93
C PRO A 161 14.00 -3.24 -8.80
N ILE A 162 14.79 -2.49 -8.02
CA ILE A 162 15.57 -3.04 -6.90
C ILE A 162 14.64 -3.49 -5.76
N LYS A 163 13.49 -2.84 -5.57
CA LYS A 163 12.51 -3.27 -4.55
C LYS A 163 11.95 -4.66 -4.83
N MET A 164 11.82 -5.05 -6.11
CA MET A 164 11.33 -6.38 -6.49
C MET A 164 12.22 -7.50 -5.95
N ILE A 165 13.55 -7.30 -5.99
CA ILE A 165 14.51 -8.29 -5.50
C ILE A 165 14.82 -8.15 -4.01
N SER A 166 14.73 -6.93 -3.46
CA SER A 166 15.15 -6.65 -2.08
C SER A 166 14.01 -6.68 -1.05
N LYS A 167 12.75 -6.66 -1.48
CA LYS A 167 11.57 -6.64 -0.59
C LYS A 167 10.62 -7.79 -0.91
N MET A 168 10.64 -8.81 -0.05
CA MET A 168 9.79 -10.01 -0.20
C MET A 168 8.29 -9.70 -0.34
N LYS A 169 7.81 -8.58 0.22
CA LYS A 169 6.39 -8.23 0.23
C LYS A 169 5.80 -8.02 -1.16
N LEU A 170 6.62 -7.60 -2.13
CA LEU A 170 6.19 -7.47 -3.52
C LEU A 170 5.98 -8.84 -4.18
N HIS A 171 6.86 -9.79 -3.87
CA HIS A 171 6.69 -11.18 -4.31
C HIS A 171 5.46 -11.82 -3.64
N ILE A 172 5.32 -11.68 -2.32
CA ILE A 172 4.16 -12.20 -1.57
C ILE A 172 2.84 -11.59 -2.09
N ALA A 173 2.84 -10.33 -2.52
CA ALA A 173 1.65 -9.70 -3.07
C ALA A 173 1.12 -10.39 -4.35
N MET A 174 1.97 -11.08 -5.12
CA MET A 174 1.52 -11.88 -6.28
C MET A 174 0.67 -13.09 -5.86
N HIS A 175 0.88 -13.62 -4.66
CA HIS A 175 0.14 -14.75 -4.10
C HIS A 175 -1.22 -14.37 -3.52
N THR A 176 -1.58 -13.08 -3.52
CA THR A 176 -2.90 -12.62 -3.05
C THR A 176 -4.05 -13.35 -3.76
N MET A 177 -3.87 -13.71 -5.04
CA MET A 177 -4.90 -14.43 -5.80
C MET A 177 -4.99 -15.91 -5.46
N ASP A 178 -3.88 -16.52 -5.02
CA ASP A 178 -3.87 -17.91 -4.58
C ASP A 178 -4.74 -18.07 -3.32
N ASP A 179 -4.70 -17.08 -2.42
CA ASP A 179 -5.58 -17.01 -1.24
C ASP A 179 -7.01 -16.63 -1.59
N PHE A 180 -7.20 -15.68 -2.51
CA PHE A 180 -8.54 -15.22 -2.90
C PHE A 180 -9.43 -16.36 -3.43
N LYS A 181 -8.83 -17.31 -4.15
CA LYS A 181 -9.50 -18.52 -4.66
C LYS A 181 -9.92 -19.48 -3.55
N GLN A 182 -9.21 -19.48 -2.42
CA GLN A 182 -9.38 -20.47 -1.35
C GLN A 182 -10.19 -19.95 -0.16
N LEU A 183 -10.10 -18.65 0.14
CA LEU A 183 -10.52 -18.07 1.43
C LEU A 183 -11.55 -16.95 1.31
N GLU A 184 -12.21 -16.78 0.15
CA GLU A 184 -13.20 -15.72 -0.10
C GLU A 184 -12.56 -14.29 -0.12
N PRO A 185 -13.29 -13.17 -0.35
CA PRO A 185 -12.69 -11.83 -0.40
C PRO A 185 -11.71 -11.49 0.72
N VAL A 186 -10.62 -10.81 0.34
CA VAL A 186 -9.44 -10.58 1.20
C VAL A 186 -9.74 -9.86 2.52
N VAL A 187 -10.82 -9.09 2.56
CA VAL A 187 -11.26 -8.41 3.78
C VAL A 187 -11.66 -9.39 4.89
N LEU A 188 -12.19 -10.56 4.53
CA LEU A 188 -12.77 -11.52 5.47
C LEU A 188 -11.72 -12.21 6.34
N TYR A 189 -10.49 -12.41 5.84
CA TYR A 189 -9.37 -12.98 6.60
C TYR A 189 -8.30 -11.96 6.99
N SER A 190 -8.59 -10.65 6.84
CA SER A 190 -7.66 -9.60 7.23
C SER A 190 -7.42 -9.59 8.74
N THR A 191 -6.17 -9.82 9.15
CA THR A 191 -5.75 -9.71 10.56
C THR A 191 -5.81 -8.28 11.14
N GLU A 192 -6.26 -7.29 10.38
CA GLU A 192 -6.51 -5.93 10.88
C GLU A 192 -7.47 -5.91 12.06
N TRP A 193 -8.49 -6.78 12.05
CA TRP A 193 -9.42 -6.95 13.17
C TRP A 193 -8.71 -7.36 14.46
N TYR A 194 -7.76 -8.29 14.38
CA TYR A 194 -6.97 -8.74 15.53
C TYR A 194 -6.03 -7.65 16.07
N LYS A 195 -5.54 -6.74 15.22
CA LYS A 195 -4.67 -5.63 15.65
C LYS A 195 -5.41 -4.51 16.34
N LEU A 196 -6.73 -4.38 16.14
CA LEU A 196 -7.54 -3.44 16.93
C LEU A 196 -7.57 -3.82 18.41
N PHE A 197 -7.46 -5.11 18.75
CA PHE A 197 -7.36 -5.55 20.15
C PHE A 197 -6.03 -5.16 20.81
N ASN A 198 -4.95 -5.00 20.05
CA ASN A 198 -3.68 -4.48 20.58
C ASN A 198 -3.75 -2.99 20.98
N PHE A 199 -4.85 -2.29 20.69
CA PHE A 199 -5.07 -0.90 21.15
C PHE A 199 -5.76 -0.86 22.53
N VAL A 200 -6.32 -1.98 22.98
CA VAL A 200 -7.07 -2.10 24.25
C VAL A 200 -6.16 -2.52 25.41
N PHE A 201 -4.89 -2.86 25.14
CA PHE A 201 -3.88 -3.23 26.13
C PHE A 201 -2.68 -2.27 26.10
#